data_AF-A0A6I3C817-F1
#
_entry.id   AF-A0A6I3C817-F1
#
_cell.length_a   1.000
_cell.length_b   1.000
_cell.length_c   1.000
_cell.angle_alpha   90.00
_cell.angle_beta   90.00
_cell.angle_gamma   90.00
#
_symmetry.space_group_name_H-M   'P 1'
#
loop_
_entity.id
_entity.type
_entity.pdbx_description
1 polymer ?
#
loop_
_entity_poly.entity_id
_entity_poly.type
_entity_poly.pdbx_seq_one_letter_code
_entity_poly.pdbx_strand_id
1 'polypeptide(L)'
;MTASTPSAAELQQRALNLRRLAQRIEQLDATVLYRRAGTDTWIGPTAQRCVDELMTARTLLLQAADASRVTARRLELRAINA
;
A
#
# COMPACT_ATOMS: atom_id res chain seq x y z
N MET A 1 -25.51 -20.31 -7.43
CA MET A 1 -24.38 -20.39 -6.48
C MET A 1 -24.64 -19.39 -5.37
N THR A 2 -25.10 -19.83 -4.20
CA THR A 2 -25.31 -18.95 -3.05
C THR A 2 -23.95 -18.68 -2.41
N ALA A 3 -23.51 -17.42 -2.39
CA ALA A 3 -22.30 -17.02 -1.68
C ALA A 3 -22.55 -17.22 -0.18
N SER A 4 -21.85 -18.16 0.45
CA SER A 4 -21.87 -18.31 1.90
C SER A 4 -21.32 -17.04 2.55
N THR A 5 -22.01 -16.53 3.56
CA THR A 5 -21.55 -15.37 4.34
C THR A 5 -20.20 -15.73 4.98
N PRO A 6 -19.15 -14.91 4.78
CA PRO A 6 -17.84 -15.22 5.34
C PRO A 6 -17.89 -15.21 6.88
N SER A 7 -17.20 -16.17 7.49
CA SER A 7 -17.15 -16.28 8.96
C SER A 7 -16.35 -15.13 9.59
N ALA A 8 -16.56 -14.87 10.87
CA ALA A 8 -15.77 -13.87 11.62
C ALA A 8 -14.25 -14.16 11.55
N ALA A 9 -13.84 -15.44 11.63
CA ALA A 9 -12.45 -15.86 11.52
C ALA A 9 -11.86 -15.56 10.12
N GLU A 10 -12.61 -15.79 9.05
CA GLU A 10 -12.18 -15.45 7.68
C GLU A 10 -12.00 -13.94 7.50
N LEU A 11 -12.93 -13.14 8.04
CA LEU A 11 -12.85 -11.67 7.99
C LEU A 11 -11.61 -11.16 8.75
N GLN A 12 -11.33 -11.71 9.93
CA GLN A 12 -10.14 -11.38 10.72
C GLN A 12 -8.85 -11.75 9.97
N GLN A 13 -8.79 -12.95 9.37
CA GLN A 13 -7.62 -13.38 8.60
C GLN A 13 -7.37 -12.47 7.38
N ARG A 14 -8.43 -12.07 6.67
CA ARG A 14 -8.34 -11.11 5.56
C ARG A 14 -7.85 -9.74 6.03
N ALA A 15 -8.36 -9.25 7.16
CA ALA A 15 -7.89 -7.98 7.76
C ALA A 15 -6.39 -8.03 8.12
N LEU A 16 -5.94 -9.13 8.72
CA LEU A 16 -4.53 -9.35 9.04
C LEU A 16 -3.65 -9.35 7.78
N ASN A 17 -4.08 -10.03 6.72
CA ASN A 17 -3.35 -10.07 5.46
C ASN A 17 -3.22 -8.67 4.83
N LEU A 18 -4.29 -7.87 4.85
CA LEU A 18 -4.27 -6.49 4.35
C LEU A 18 -3.34 -5.58 5.16
N ARG A 19 -3.26 -5.75 6.48
CA ARG A 19 -2.29 -5.02 7.32
C ARG A 19 -0.85 -5.39 6.98
N ARG A 20 -0.57 -6.68 6.83
CA ARG A 20 0.76 -7.16 6.42
C ARG A 20 1.14 -6.62 5.04
N LEU A 21 0.19 -6.57 4.11
CA LEU A 21 0.41 -5.99 2.79
C LEU A 21 0.74 -4.50 2.89
N ALA A 22 -0.04 -3.72 3.64
CA ALA A 22 0.23 -2.29 3.85
C ALA A 22 1.63 -2.06 4.44
N GLN A 23 2.01 -2.83 5.47
CA GLN A 23 3.34 -2.77 6.07
C GLN A 23 4.45 -3.11 5.06
N ARG A 24 4.25 -4.15 4.23
CA ARG A 24 5.23 -4.52 3.19
C ARG A 24 5.42 -3.41 2.16
N ILE A 25 4.33 -2.75 1.75
CA ILE A 25 4.39 -1.64 0.78
C ILE A 25 5.25 -0.50 1.32
N GLU A 26 5.08 -0.13 2.59
CA GLU A 26 5.85 0.95 3.22
C GLU A 26 7.33 0.63 3.41
N GLN A 27 7.66 -0.66 3.45
CA GLN A 27 9.04 -1.14 3.56
C GLN A 27 9.72 -1.33 2.20
N LEU A 28 9.02 -1.14 1.08
CA LEU A 28 9.64 -1.25 -0.24
C LEU A 28 10.64 -0.11 -0.44
N ASP A 29 11.83 -0.45 -0.90
CA ASP A 29 12.85 0.54 -1.30
C ASP A 29 12.34 1.51 -2.38
N ALA A 30 11.35 1.09 -3.17
CA ALA A 30 10.67 1.94 -4.14
C ALA A 30 10.09 3.22 -3.50
N THR A 31 9.69 3.18 -2.23
CA THR A 31 9.15 4.36 -1.51
C THR A 31 10.21 5.40 -1.19
N VAL A 32 11.49 5.06 -1.32
CA VAL A 32 12.64 5.92 -1.00
C VAL A 32 13.56 6.16 -2.19
N LEU A 33 13.31 5.51 -3.33
CA LEU A 33 14.18 5.53 -4.52
C LEU A 33 14.38 6.93 -5.09
N TYR A 34 13.36 7.80 -5.03
CA TYR A 34 13.44 9.20 -5.48
C TYR A 34 14.60 9.96 -4.83
N ARG A 35 14.99 9.61 -3.60
CA ARG A 35 16.13 10.23 -2.89
C ARG A 35 17.49 9.93 -3.53
N ARG A 36 17.57 8.88 -4.34
CA ARG A 36 18.77 8.45 -5.06
C ARG A 36 18.75 8.83 -6.54
N ALA A 37 17.68 9.46 -7.02
CA ALA A 37 17.50 9.84 -8.42
C ALA A 37 17.64 11.36 -8.65
N GLY A 38 18.01 12.11 -7.61
CA GLY A 38 18.15 13.57 -7.67
C GLY A 38 19.33 14.04 -8.52
N THR A 39 19.41 15.36 -8.72
CA THR A 39 20.47 16.04 -9.49
C THR A 39 21.88 15.77 -8.96
N ASP A 40 21.99 15.40 -7.69
CA ASP A 40 23.25 15.00 -7.06
C ASP A 40 23.78 13.67 -7.59
N THR A 41 22.89 12.84 -8.15
CA THR A 41 23.24 11.53 -8.71
C THR A 41 23.24 11.57 -10.23
N TRP A 42 22.20 12.15 -10.86
CA TRP A 42 22.03 12.15 -12.32
C TRP A 42 21.96 13.58 -12.88
N ILE A 43 22.84 13.90 -13.82
CA ILE A 43 22.90 15.22 -14.48
C ILE A 43 22.14 15.14 -15.81
N GLY A 44 21.12 15.98 -15.98
CA GLY A 44 20.42 16.16 -17.25
C GLY A 44 18.93 16.47 -17.11
N PRO A 45 18.28 16.90 -18.20
CA PRO A 45 16.86 17.30 -18.21
C PRO A 45 15.90 16.15 -17.87
N THR A 46 16.36 14.90 -17.97
CA THR A 46 15.59 13.70 -17.66
C THR A 46 15.63 13.32 -16.17
N ALA A 47 16.57 13.86 -15.39
CA ALA A 47 16.69 13.53 -13.97
C ALA A 47 15.46 14.01 -13.17
N GLN A 48 15.02 15.25 -13.41
CA GLN A 48 13.83 15.78 -12.76
C GLN A 48 12.57 14.97 -13.12
N ARG A 49 12.40 14.63 -14.40
CA ARG A 49 11.27 13.79 -14.84
C ARG A 49 11.27 12.43 -14.15
N CYS A 50 12.43 11.81 -13.99
CA CYS A 50 12.56 10.55 -13.27
C CYS A 50 12.18 10.71 -11.79
N VAL A 51 12.64 11.77 -11.12
CA VAL A 51 12.24 12.07 -9.74
C VAL A 51 10.72 12.23 -9.62
N ASP A 52 10.10 12.97 -10.53
CA ASP A 52 8.65 13.21 -10.53
C ASP A 52 7.86 11.90 -10.72
N GLU A 53 8.30 11.03 -11.63
CA GLU A 53 7.72 9.70 -11.85
C GLU A 53 7.85 8.82 -10.59
N LEU A 54 9.01 8.82 -9.94
CA LEU A 54 9.24 8.07 -8.71
C LEU A 54 8.42 8.60 -7.54
N MET A 55 8.25 9.92 -7.42
CA MET A 55 7.38 10.53 -6.43
C MET A 55 5.90 10.20 -6.66
N THR A 56 5.48 10.15 -7.93
CA THR A 56 4.13 9.73 -8.32
C THR A 56 3.90 8.27 -7.94
N ALA A 57 4.81 7.37 -8.31
CA ALA A 57 4.75 5.96 -7.95
C ALA A 57 4.73 5.76 -6.42
N ARG A 58 5.58 6.49 -5.68
CA ARG A 58 5.58 6.48 -4.21
C ARG A 58 4.21 6.87 -3.65
N THR A 59 3.61 7.91 -4.18
CA THR A 59 2.30 8.40 -3.71
C THR A 59 1.21 7.34 -3.92
N LEU A 60 1.19 6.70 -5.09
CA LEU A 60 0.25 5.61 -5.39
C LEU A 60 0.44 4.41 -4.46
N LEU A 61 1.68 4.03 -4.16
CA LEU A 61 1.98 2.96 -3.21
C LEU A 61 1.45 3.28 -1.81
N LEU A 62 1.71 4.49 -1.29
CA LEU A 62 1.25 4.89 0.03
C LEU A 62 -0.28 4.96 0.11
N GLN A 63 -0.94 5.45 -0.93
CA GLN A 63 -2.40 5.42 -1.04
C GLN A 63 -2.95 3.98 -1.01
N ALA A 64 -2.30 3.04 -1.68
CA ALA A 64 -2.69 1.62 -1.66
C ALA A 64 -2.50 0.98 -0.28
N ALA A 65 -1.43 1.34 0.44
CA ALA A 65 -1.21 0.90 1.82
C ALA A 65 -2.32 1.41 2.75
N ASP A 66 -2.67 2.69 2.64
CA ASP A 66 -3.76 3.29 3.44
C ASP A 66 -5.12 2.69 3.10
N ALA A 67 -5.43 2.49 1.82
CA ALA A 67 -6.66 1.81 1.40
C ALA A 67 -6.74 0.37 1.96
N SER A 68 -5.61 -0.33 2.01
CA SER A 68 -5.53 -1.67 2.62
C SER A 68 -5.82 -1.63 4.12
N ARG A 69 -5.31 -0.63 4.85
CA ARG A 69 -5.59 -0.43 6.28
C ARG A 69 -7.06 -0.11 6.56
N VAL A 70 -7.63 0.82 5.78
CA VAL A 70 -9.05 1.19 5.90
C VAL A 70 -9.93 -0.02 5.66
N THR A 71 -9.61 -0.82 4.63
CA THR A 71 -10.34 -2.04 4.32
C THR A 71 -10.19 -3.09 5.42
N ALA A 72 -8.98 -3.29 5.95
CA ALA A 72 -8.74 -4.18 7.09
C ALA A 72 -9.62 -3.78 8.28
N ARG A 73 -9.66 -2.49 8.63
CA ARG A 73 -10.47 -1.98 9.74
C ARG A 73 -11.95 -2.25 9.54
N ARG A 74 -12.47 -2.07 8.32
CA ARG A 74 -13.87 -2.39 8.00
C ARG A 74 -14.18 -3.87 8.15
N LEU A 75 -13.26 -4.76 7.76
CA LEU A 75 -13.42 -6.21 7.92
C LEU A 75 -13.44 -6.62 9.38
N GLU A 76 -12.60 -6.02 10.23
CA GLU A 76 -12.64 -6.27 11.68
C GLU A 76 -13.95 -5.87 12.31
N LEU A 77 -14.46 -4.67 11.99
CA LEU A 77 -15.75 -4.21 12.50
C LEU A 77 -16.88 -5.16 12.07
N ARG A 78 -16.82 -5.68 10.84
CA ARG A 78 -17.77 -6.71 10.38
C ARG A 78 -17.61 -8.02 11.14
N ALA A 79 -16.39 -8.45 11.45
CA ALA A 79 -16.13 -9.68 12.19
C ALA A 79 -16.62 -9.62 13.65
N ILE A 80 -16.58 -8.44 14.27
CA ILE A 80 -17.11 -8.21 15.63
C ILE A 80 -18.64 -8.28 15.65
N ASN A 81 -19.29 -7.89 14.55
CA ASN A 81 -20.74 -7.83 14.41
C ASN A 81 -21.35 -9.07 13.72
N ALA A 82 -20.56 -10.11 13.47
CA ALA A 82 -20.96 -11.36 12.82
C ALA A 82 -21.14 -12.47 13.86
#